data_AF-A0A1R1ALR3-F1
#
_entry.id   AF-A0A1R1ALR3-F1
#
_cell.length_a   1.000
_cell.length_b   1.000
_cell.length_c   1.000
_cell.angle_alpha   90.00
_cell.angle_beta   90.00
_cell.angle_gamma   90.00
#
_symmetry.space_group_name_H-M   'P 1'
#
loop_
_entity.id
_entity.type
_entity.pdbx_description
1 polymer ?
#
loop_
_entity_poly.entity_id
_entity_poly.type
_entity_poly.pdbx_seq_one_letter_code
_entity_poly.pdbx_strand_id
1 'polypeptide(L)'
;MTIEQQVIEQLSNYRQKKARIMALSTYSVGAGITVSRLNEDDHLQELHRKLRGLTPYMYLSKHEQKLESVAHVYITGYPAGVKAQKQAVPVQVMDPEDTELLQELRRKIQKVIEARGYDIRNGIEAIIERLTELQDLQAEIDRIDFILSTLEEYKPYAATLMRWIYVEGMELQELTEKLEISESTVRRRIRAAEREYVNLAR
;
A
#
# COMPACT_ATOMS: atom_id res chain seq x y z
N MET A 1 -19.85 9.47 24.13
CA MET A 1 -19.52 8.13 23.62
C MET A 1 -18.51 7.53 24.57
N THR A 2 -18.74 6.32 25.10
CA THR A 2 -17.77 5.67 25.98
C THR A 2 -16.66 5.01 25.17
N ILE A 3 -15.48 4.79 25.77
CA ILE A 3 -14.36 4.07 25.12
C ILE A 3 -14.81 2.68 24.65
N GLU A 4 -15.68 2.02 25.42
CA GLU A 4 -16.24 0.71 25.06
C GLU A 4 -17.07 0.78 23.78
N GLN A 5 -17.88 1.83 23.62
CA GLN A 5 -18.68 2.04 22.41
C GLN A 5 -17.79 2.28 21.19
N GLN A 6 -16.70 3.04 21.35
CA GLN A 6 -15.72 3.27 20.27
C GLN A 6 -15.06 1.97 19.82
N VAL A 7 -14.60 1.13 20.76
CA VAL A 7 -13.94 -0.14 20.44
C VAL A 7 -14.88 -1.10 19.71
N ILE A 8 -16.15 -1.19 20.13
CA ILE A 8 -17.14 -2.03 19.45
C ILE A 8 -17.51 -1.46 18.07
N GLU A 9 -17.58 -0.13 17.93
CA GLU A 9 -17.80 0.52 16.63
C GLU A 9 -16.64 0.25 15.66
N GLN A 10 -15.40 0.23 16.14
CA GLN A 10 -14.25 -0.14 15.31
C GLN A 10 -14.37 -1.56 14.77
N LEU A 11 -14.80 -2.49 15.62
CA LEU A 11 -15.03 -3.89 15.29
C LEU A 11 -16.23 -4.07 14.35
N SER A 12 -17.33 -3.34 14.56
CA SER A 12 -18.50 -3.40 13.67
C SER A 12 -18.22 -2.88 12.26
N ASN A 13 -17.28 -1.94 12.13
CA ASN A 13 -16.89 -1.39 10.84
C ASN A 13 -15.85 -2.25 10.10
N TYR A 14 -15.44 -3.41 10.63
CA TYR A 14 -14.40 -4.27 10.05
C TYR A 14 -14.65 -4.60 8.57
N ARG A 15 -15.85 -5.09 8.23
CA ARG A 15 -16.21 -5.45 6.84
C ARG A 15 -16.18 -4.25 5.91
N GLN A 16 -16.69 -3.10 6.38
CA GLN A 16 -16.67 -1.85 5.62
C GLN A 16 -15.24 -1.39 5.36
N LYS A 17 -14.36 -1.46 6.36
CA LYS A 17 -12.94 -1.13 6.24
C LYS A 17 -12.22 -2.07 5.28
N LYS A 18 -12.44 -3.39 5.35
CA LYS A 18 -11.90 -4.35 4.36
C LYS A 18 -12.38 -4.05 2.93
N ALA A 19 -13.66 -3.76 2.74
CA ALA A 19 -14.19 -3.37 1.45
C ALA A 19 -13.56 -2.07 0.93
N ARG A 20 -13.34 -1.09 1.83
CA ARG A 20 -12.67 0.17 1.52
C ARG A 20 -11.19 -0.03 1.14
N ILE A 21 -10.45 -0.87 1.85
CA ILE A 21 -9.08 -1.27 1.50
C ILE A 21 -9.06 -1.89 0.10
N MET A 22 -9.99 -2.78 -0.23
CA MET A 22 -10.08 -3.40 -1.56
C MET A 22 -10.38 -2.36 -2.65
N ALA A 23 -11.26 -1.39 -2.38
CA ALA A 23 -11.57 -0.32 -3.31
C ALA A 23 -10.38 0.65 -3.51
N LEU A 24 -9.67 1.00 -2.44
CA LEU A 24 -8.50 1.88 -2.51
C LEU A 24 -7.30 1.21 -3.19
N SER A 25 -7.07 -0.08 -2.92
CA SER A 25 -5.95 -0.84 -3.49
C SER A 25 -6.08 -1.09 -5.00
N THR A 26 -7.30 -1.14 -5.53
CA THR A 26 -7.57 -1.32 -6.97
C THR A 26 -7.55 -0.03 -7.77
N TYR A 27 -7.44 1.13 -7.11
CA TYR A 27 -7.40 2.42 -7.78
C TYR A 27 -6.10 2.58 -8.58
N SER A 28 -6.24 2.90 -9.87
CA SER A 28 -5.12 3.13 -10.79
C SER A 28 -4.62 4.57 -10.63
N VAL A 29 -3.32 4.70 -10.37
CA VAL A 29 -2.64 5.98 -10.14
C VAL A 29 -1.93 6.49 -11.40
N GLY A 30 -2.14 5.82 -12.54
CA GLY A 30 -1.49 6.09 -13.82
C GLY A 30 -0.43 5.03 -14.19
N ALA A 31 -0.13 4.92 -15.49
CA ALA A 31 0.87 3.99 -16.05
C ALA A 31 0.72 2.50 -15.67
N GLY A 32 -0.48 2.05 -15.27
CA GLY A 32 -0.73 0.67 -14.83
C GLY A 32 -0.25 0.36 -13.41
N ILE A 33 0.03 1.39 -12.60
CA ILE A 33 0.42 1.26 -11.19
C ILE A 33 -0.82 1.47 -10.31
N THR A 34 -1.05 0.55 -9.38
CA THR A 34 -2.12 0.61 -8.38
C THR A 34 -1.61 1.15 -7.05
N VAL A 35 -2.49 1.73 -6.22
CA VAL A 35 -2.12 2.27 -4.89
C VAL A 35 -1.47 1.21 -4.00
N SER A 36 -1.86 -0.06 -4.14
CA SER A 36 -1.23 -1.17 -3.40
C SER A 36 0.28 -1.29 -3.62
N ARG A 37 0.76 -1.10 -4.86
CA ARG A 37 2.20 -1.16 -5.16
C ARG A 37 3.00 -0.02 -4.55
N LEU A 38 2.36 1.15 -4.37
CA LEU A 38 2.97 2.30 -3.70
C LEU A 38 3.05 2.12 -2.16
N ASN A 39 2.22 1.23 -1.59
CA ASN A 39 2.26 0.94 -0.16
C ASN A 39 3.37 -0.05 0.21
N GLU A 40 3.88 -0.81 -0.77
CA GLU A 40 5.04 -1.70 -0.62
C GLU A 40 6.39 -0.95 -0.81
N ASP A 41 6.36 0.35 -1.17
CA ASP A 41 7.50 1.11 -1.72
C ASP A 41 8.53 1.66 -0.70
N ASP A 42 8.75 0.97 0.42
CA ASP A 42 10.08 1.02 1.07
C ASP A 42 11.16 0.39 0.15
N HIS A 43 10.73 -0.35 -0.88
CA HIS A 43 11.61 -1.01 -1.85
C HIS A 43 12.29 -0.09 -2.87
N LEU A 44 11.78 1.09 -3.22
CA LEU A 44 12.46 1.95 -4.21
C LEU A 44 13.74 2.59 -3.65
N GLN A 45 13.71 3.04 -2.40
CA GLN A 45 14.91 3.53 -1.72
C GLN A 45 15.86 2.39 -1.37
N GLU A 46 15.33 1.24 -0.95
CA GLU A 46 16.13 0.05 -0.63
C GLU A 46 16.80 -0.55 -1.87
N LEU A 47 16.10 -0.56 -3.02
CA LEU A 47 16.64 -0.93 -4.33
C LEU A 47 17.73 0.06 -4.75
N HIS A 48 17.49 1.37 -4.63
CA HIS A 48 18.53 2.38 -4.86
C HIS A 48 19.76 2.17 -3.97
N ARG A 49 19.57 1.76 -2.70
CA ARG A 49 20.65 1.45 -1.76
C ARG A 49 21.41 0.19 -2.17
N LYS A 50 20.71 -0.86 -2.60
CA LYS A 50 21.28 -2.13 -3.08
C LYS A 50 22.02 -1.97 -4.42
N LEU A 51 21.53 -1.10 -5.30
CA LEU A 51 22.12 -0.83 -6.61
C LEU A 51 23.36 0.09 -6.54
N ARG A 52 23.49 0.95 -5.52
CA ARG A 52 24.61 1.92 -5.36
C ARG A 52 26.01 1.26 -5.26
N GLY A 53 26.10 -0.05 -5.06
CA GLY A 53 27.36 -0.80 -4.97
C GLY A 53 27.55 -1.88 -6.05
N LEU A 54 26.63 -2.01 -7.00
CA LEU A 54 26.69 -3.01 -8.08
C LEU A 54 27.19 -2.37 -9.37
N THR A 55 27.92 -3.13 -10.17
CA THR A 55 28.34 -2.71 -11.51
C THR A 55 27.15 -2.74 -12.47
N PRO A 56 27.04 -1.80 -13.43
CA PRO A 56 25.85 -1.68 -14.28
C PRO A 56 25.45 -2.94 -15.03
N TYR A 57 26.42 -3.79 -15.42
CA TYR A 57 26.15 -5.05 -16.11
C TYR A 57 25.38 -6.09 -15.28
N MET A 58 25.32 -5.94 -13.95
CA MET A 58 24.63 -6.86 -13.04
C MET A 58 23.13 -6.62 -12.98
N TYR A 59 22.65 -5.43 -13.37
CA TYR A 59 21.25 -5.05 -13.21
C TYR A 59 20.65 -4.29 -14.39
N LEU A 60 21.45 -3.89 -15.38
CA LEU A 60 20.98 -3.34 -16.65
C LEU A 60 20.99 -4.41 -17.74
N SER A 61 19.97 -4.39 -18.60
CA SER A 61 19.98 -5.15 -19.85
C SER A 61 21.09 -4.66 -20.79
N LYS A 62 21.50 -5.48 -21.77
CA LYS A 62 22.51 -5.07 -22.78
C LYS A 62 22.17 -3.77 -23.49
N HIS A 63 20.88 -3.52 -23.74
CA HIS A 63 20.41 -2.28 -24.37
C HIS A 63 20.54 -1.08 -23.44
N GLU A 64 20.25 -1.25 -22.15
CA GLU A 64 20.39 -0.19 -21.14
C GLU A 64 21.85 0.13 -20.84
N GLN A 65 22.72 -0.88 -20.85
CA GLN A 65 24.18 -0.69 -20.79
C GLN A 65 24.68 0.12 -22.00
N LYS A 66 24.12 -0.12 -23.19
CA LYS A 66 24.44 0.66 -24.41
C LYS A 66 24.00 2.12 -24.23
N LEU A 67 22.78 2.36 -23.75
CA LEU A 67 22.27 3.71 -23.46
C LEU A 67 23.14 4.45 -22.43
N GLU A 68 23.55 3.77 -21.36
CA GLU A 68 24.42 4.35 -20.33
C GLU A 68 25.82 4.66 -20.86
N SER A 69 26.40 3.74 -21.62
CA SER A 69 27.74 3.90 -22.20
C SER A 69 27.78 5.10 -23.16
N VAL A 70 26.79 5.22 -24.05
CA VAL A 70 26.66 6.36 -24.97
C VAL A 70 26.45 7.65 -24.17
N ALA A 71 25.59 7.64 -23.15
CA ALA A 71 25.39 8.81 -22.30
C ALA A 71 26.68 9.25 -21.59
N HIS A 72 27.51 8.32 -21.10
CA HIS A 72 28.77 8.62 -20.42
C HIS A 72 29.79 9.31 -21.34
N VAL A 73 29.75 9.04 -22.65
CA VAL A 73 30.63 9.67 -23.64
C VAL A 73 30.31 11.15 -23.84
N TYR A 74 29.01 11.51 -23.81
CA TYR A 74 28.56 12.85 -24.18
C TYR A 74 28.14 13.75 -23.00
N ILE A 75 27.96 13.18 -21.81
CA ILE A 75 27.59 13.94 -20.61
C ILE A 75 28.86 14.36 -19.85
N THR A 76 29.01 15.67 -19.61
CA THR A 76 30.17 16.25 -18.92
C THR A 76 30.09 16.17 -17.40
N GLY A 77 28.92 15.85 -16.82
CA GLY A 77 28.74 15.67 -15.39
C GLY A 77 27.37 15.10 -15.02
N TYR A 78 27.27 14.49 -13.84
CA TYR A 78 26.06 13.84 -13.33
C TYR A 78 25.33 14.73 -12.32
N PRO A 79 24.50 15.68 -12.76
CA PRO A 79 23.78 16.55 -11.83
C PRO A 79 22.78 15.74 -11.00
N ALA A 80 22.60 16.17 -9.75
CA ALA A 80 21.56 15.63 -8.90
C ALA A 80 20.17 16.10 -9.39
N GLY A 81 19.23 15.15 -9.49
CA GLY A 81 17.84 15.42 -9.85
C GLY A 81 17.48 15.13 -11.31
N VAL A 82 16.31 14.52 -11.52
CA VAL A 82 15.87 13.95 -12.81
C VAL A 82 15.70 15.00 -13.91
N LYS A 83 15.29 16.23 -13.57
CA LYS A 83 15.20 17.36 -14.52
C LYS A 83 16.56 17.82 -15.03
N ALA A 84 17.52 17.97 -14.11
CA ALA A 84 18.88 18.38 -14.46
C ALA A 84 19.58 17.28 -15.26
N GLN A 85 19.33 16.00 -14.95
CA GLN A 85 19.82 14.87 -15.74
C GLN A 85 19.27 14.89 -17.16
N LYS A 86 17.96 15.16 -17.37
CA LYS A 86 17.40 15.32 -18.72
C LYS A 86 18.09 16.45 -19.50
N GLN A 87 18.40 17.56 -18.84
CA GLN A 87 19.07 18.70 -19.47
C GLN A 87 20.53 18.41 -19.82
N ALA A 88 21.22 17.60 -19.01
CA ALA A 88 22.60 17.21 -19.25
C ALA A 88 22.79 16.27 -20.46
N VAL A 89 21.76 15.48 -20.82
CA VAL A 89 21.79 14.63 -22.01
C VAL A 89 21.67 15.50 -23.28
N PRO A 90 22.61 15.48 -24.24
CA PRO A 90 22.50 16.29 -25.44
C PRO A 90 21.30 15.88 -26.33
N VAL A 91 20.74 16.85 -27.06
CA VAL A 91 19.58 16.62 -27.96
C VAL A 91 20.03 15.98 -29.28
N GLN A 92 21.24 16.29 -29.71
CA GLN A 92 21.83 15.83 -30.96
C GLN A 92 23.34 15.77 -30.82
N VAL A 93 23.95 14.76 -31.43
CA VAL A 93 25.41 14.58 -31.53
C VAL A 93 25.78 14.30 -32.99
N MET A 94 27.08 14.22 -33.28
CA MET A 94 27.55 14.02 -34.66
C MET A 94 27.17 12.64 -35.23
N ASP A 95 27.09 11.62 -34.38
CA ASP A 95 26.67 10.28 -34.77
C ASP A 95 25.13 10.16 -34.75
N PRO A 96 24.48 9.81 -35.87
CA PRO A 96 23.03 9.59 -35.93
C PRO A 96 22.54 8.45 -35.03
N GLU A 97 23.30 7.35 -34.89
CA GLU A 97 22.90 6.21 -34.05
C GLU A 97 22.92 6.59 -32.56
N ASP A 98 23.95 7.32 -32.14
CA ASP A 98 24.03 7.85 -30.79
C ASP A 98 22.94 8.88 -30.51
N THR A 99 22.56 9.68 -31.52
CA THR A 99 21.45 10.63 -31.40
C THR A 99 20.13 9.92 -31.10
N GLU A 100 19.83 8.81 -31.75
CA GLU A 100 18.61 8.02 -31.48
C GLU A 100 18.61 7.46 -30.05
N LEU A 101 19.74 6.92 -29.61
CA LEU A 101 19.91 6.37 -28.27
C LEU A 101 19.78 7.45 -27.18
N LEU A 102 20.37 8.63 -27.38
CA LEU A 102 20.24 9.76 -26.46
C LEU A 102 18.81 10.32 -26.42
N GLN A 103 18.10 10.33 -27.55
CA GLN A 103 16.69 10.69 -27.59
C GLN A 103 15.81 9.66 -26.88
N GLU A 104 16.10 8.37 -27.00
CA GLU A 104 15.43 7.30 -26.25
C GLU A 104 15.63 7.52 -24.74
N LEU A 105 16.87 7.78 -24.32
CA LEU A 105 17.21 8.09 -22.93
C LEU A 105 16.44 9.32 -22.43
N ARG A 106 16.41 10.42 -23.20
CA ARG A 106 15.63 11.63 -22.85
C ARG A 106 14.13 11.36 -22.73
N ARG A 107 13.56 10.50 -23.59
CA ARG A 107 12.16 10.08 -23.51
C ARG A 107 11.90 9.25 -22.24
N LYS A 108 12.80 8.34 -21.88
CA LYS A 108 12.71 7.55 -20.64
C LYS A 108 12.80 8.45 -19.40
N ILE A 109 13.74 9.39 -19.35
CA ILE A 109 13.85 10.37 -18.25
C ILE A 109 12.61 11.27 -18.19
N GLN A 110 12.08 11.69 -19.35
CA GLN A 110 10.86 12.50 -19.42
C GLN A 110 9.64 11.76 -18.83
N LYS A 111 9.46 10.47 -19.14
CA LYS A 111 8.39 9.65 -18.54
C LYS A 111 8.52 9.58 -17.02
N VAL A 112 9.74 9.53 -16.48
CA VAL A 112 9.98 9.56 -15.02
C VAL A 112 9.63 10.94 -14.44
N ILE A 113 9.92 12.04 -15.14
CA ILE A 113 9.54 13.41 -14.71
C ILE A 113 8.02 13.58 -14.72
N GLU A 114 7.34 13.04 -15.72
CA GLU A 114 5.88 13.03 -15.85
C GLU A 114 5.23 12.19 -14.74
N ALA A 115 5.76 10.99 -14.49
CA ALA A 115 5.31 10.13 -13.38
C ALA A 115 5.56 10.75 -12.00
N ARG A 116 6.59 11.61 -11.86
CA ARG A 116 6.89 12.37 -10.64
C ARG A 116 6.16 13.72 -10.55
N GLY A 117 5.27 14.02 -11.49
CA GLY A 117 4.15 14.94 -11.32
C GLY A 117 4.47 16.43 -11.11
N TYR A 118 5.33 17.02 -11.94
CA TYR A 118 5.51 18.48 -11.90
C TYR A 118 4.31 19.30 -12.45
N ASP A 119 3.32 18.65 -13.07
CA ASP A 119 2.00 19.23 -13.42
C ASP A 119 0.84 18.70 -12.54
N ILE A 120 1.15 17.90 -11.51
CA ILE A 120 0.15 17.15 -10.71
C ILE A 120 0.12 17.67 -9.26
N ARG A 121 0.11 19.00 -9.06
CA ARG A 121 -0.02 19.55 -7.69
C ARG A 121 -1.33 19.13 -7.01
N ASN A 122 -2.40 18.91 -7.77
CA ASN A 122 -3.70 18.47 -7.21
C ASN A 122 -3.87 16.94 -7.13
N GLY A 123 -3.09 16.15 -7.89
CA GLY A 123 -3.24 14.70 -7.90
C GLY A 123 -2.34 14.00 -6.88
N ILE A 124 -1.11 14.50 -6.63
CA ILE A 124 -0.19 13.90 -5.66
C ILE A 124 -0.74 14.03 -4.24
N GLU A 125 -1.30 15.17 -3.85
CA GLU A 125 -1.94 15.34 -2.54
C GLU A 125 -3.11 14.36 -2.37
N ALA A 126 -3.97 14.21 -3.38
CA ALA A 126 -5.07 13.24 -3.35
C ALA A 126 -4.60 11.78 -3.36
N ILE A 127 -3.39 11.49 -3.85
CA ILE A 127 -2.77 10.15 -3.78
C ILE A 127 -2.19 9.91 -2.40
N ILE A 128 -1.50 10.90 -1.83
CA ILE A 128 -0.94 10.83 -0.47
C ILE A 128 -2.08 10.64 0.54
N GLU A 129 -3.16 11.43 0.44
CA GLU A 129 -4.32 11.31 1.32
C GLU A 129 -4.93 9.90 1.27
N ARG A 130 -5.08 9.32 0.08
CA ARG A 130 -5.59 7.95 -0.10
C ARG A 130 -4.62 6.87 0.37
N LEU A 131 -3.32 7.09 0.24
CA LEU A 131 -2.29 6.19 0.74
C LEU A 131 -2.30 6.18 2.27
N THR A 132 -2.36 7.37 2.89
CA THR A 132 -2.52 7.52 4.33
C THR A 132 -3.81 6.87 4.80
N GLU A 133 -4.94 7.10 4.13
CA GLU A 133 -6.22 6.43 4.44
C GLU A 133 -6.06 4.90 4.38
N LEU A 134 -5.42 4.37 3.34
CA LEU A 134 -5.19 2.93 3.21
C LEU A 134 -4.31 2.38 4.33
N GLN A 135 -3.24 3.09 4.71
CA GLN A 135 -2.35 2.70 5.79
C GLN A 135 -3.05 2.70 7.15
N ASP A 136 -3.83 3.74 7.44
CA ASP A 136 -4.60 3.85 8.69
C ASP A 136 -5.64 2.73 8.78
N LEU A 137 -6.36 2.45 7.69
CA LEU A 137 -7.33 1.36 7.62
C LEU A 137 -6.66 -0.01 7.80
N GLN A 138 -5.50 -0.23 7.18
CA GLN A 138 -4.77 -1.49 7.31
C GLN A 138 -4.28 -1.69 8.74
N ALA A 139 -3.67 -0.67 9.35
CA ALA A 139 -3.20 -0.72 10.73
C ALA A 139 -4.34 -1.00 11.73
N GLU A 140 -5.54 -0.46 11.45
CA GLU A 140 -6.71 -0.72 12.28
C GLU A 140 -7.22 -2.16 12.14
N ILE A 141 -7.28 -2.71 10.92
CA ILE A 141 -7.63 -4.11 10.68
C ILE A 141 -6.62 -5.05 11.34
N ASP A 142 -5.32 -4.77 11.19
CA ASP A 142 -4.25 -5.57 11.78
C ASP A 142 -4.34 -5.58 13.31
N ARG A 143 -4.67 -4.44 13.92
CA ARG A 143 -4.94 -4.35 15.37
C ARG A 143 -6.13 -5.21 15.77
N ILE A 144 -7.24 -5.16 15.03
CA ILE A 144 -8.43 -5.98 15.32
C ILE A 144 -8.06 -7.48 15.21
N ASP A 145 -7.39 -7.88 14.14
CA ASP A 145 -6.98 -9.26 13.92
C ASP A 145 -6.01 -9.75 15.01
N PHE A 146 -5.09 -8.89 15.47
CA PHE A 146 -4.21 -9.18 16.62
C PHE A 146 -4.98 -9.37 17.92
N ILE A 147 -5.93 -8.48 18.25
CA ILE A 147 -6.74 -8.60 19.47
C ILE A 147 -7.60 -9.86 19.42
N LEU A 148 -8.23 -10.17 18.29
CA LEU A 148 -9.03 -11.39 18.14
C LEU A 148 -8.17 -12.65 18.30
N SER A 149 -6.97 -12.65 17.74
CA SER A 149 -6.02 -13.76 17.89
C SER A 149 -5.55 -13.91 19.34
N THR A 150 -5.31 -12.80 20.03
CA THR A 150 -4.96 -12.80 21.47
C THR A 150 -6.12 -13.31 22.33
N LEU A 151 -7.35 -12.89 22.03
CA LEU A 151 -8.57 -13.37 22.69
C LEU A 151 -8.77 -14.87 22.45
N GLU A 152 -8.37 -15.37 21.29
CA GLU A 152 -8.48 -16.77 20.91
C GLU A 152 -7.62 -17.68 21.79
N GLU A 153 -6.43 -17.21 22.21
CA GLU A 153 -5.50 -17.98 23.04
C GLU A 153 -6.07 -18.35 24.41
N TYR A 154 -6.86 -17.48 25.05
CA TYR A 154 -7.37 -17.70 26.40
C TYR A 154 -8.89 -17.81 26.50
N LYS A 155 -9.64 -17.25 25.54
CA LYS A 155 -11.11 -17.36 25.43
C LYS A 155 -11.51 -17.63 23.98
N PRO A 156 -11.20 -18.83 23.44
CA PRO A 156 -11.44 -19.18 22.03
C PRO A 156 -12.91 -19.02 21.62
N TYR A 157 -13.85 -19.34 22.53
CA TYR A 157 -15.27 -19.16 22.28
C TYR A 157 -15.65 -17.69 22.07
N ALA A 158 -15.06 -16.77 22.82
CA ALA A 158 -15.33 -15.34 22.69
C ALA A 158 -14.78 -14.81 21.35
N ALA A 159 -13.54 -15.16 21.01
CA ALA A 159 -12.94 -14.80 19.72
C ALA A 159 -13.77 -15.31 18.54
N THR A 160 -14.18 -16.58 18.58
CA THR A 160 -15.03 -17.20 17.54
C THR A 160 -16.34 -16.44 17.37
N LEU A 161 -17.02 -16.12 18.49
CA LEU A 161 -18.28 -15.40 18.45
C LEU A 161 -18.12 -13.98 17.87
N MET A 162 -17.04 -13.28 18.23
CA MET A 162 -16.74 -11.95 17.66
C MET A 162 -16.44 -12.03 16.16
N ARG A 163 -15.69 -13.05 15.70
CA ARG A 163 -15.44 -13.28 14.27
C ARG A 163 -16.74 -13.52 13.51
N TRP A 164 -17.62 -14.38 14.00
CA TRP A 164 -18.90 -14.65 13.34
C TRP A 164 -19.75 -13.38 13.20
N ILE A 165 -19.84 -12.57 14.25
CA ILE A 165 -20.68 -11.37 14.23
C ILE A 165 -20.08 -10.27 13.35
N TYR A 166 -18.81 -9.96 13.54
CA TYR A 166 -18.24 -8.73 13.00
C TYR A 166 -17.37 -8.93 11.76
N VAL A 167 -16.75 -10.11 11.62
CA VAL A 167 -15.94 -10.45 10.44
C VAL A 167 -16.82 -11.11 9.38
N GLU A 168 -17.61 -12.11 9.76
CA GLU A 168 -18.49 -12.84 8.85
C GLU A 168 -19.84 -12.15 8.68
N GLY A 169 -20.26 -11.34 9.65
CA GLY A 169 -21.53 -10.60 9.57
C GLY A 169 -22.76 -11.46 9.84
N MET A 170 -22.62 -12.51 10.67
CA MET A 170 -23.74 -13.37 11.01
C MET A 170 -24.78 -12.63 11.84
N GLU A 171 -26.03 -12.81 11.44
CA GLU A 171 -27.18 -12.28 12.15
C GLU A 171 -27.50 -13.13 13.38
N LEU A 172 -28.25 -12.54 14.31
CA LEU A 172 -28.59 -13.19 15.57
C LEU A 172 -29.34 -14.51 15.37
N GLN A 173 -30.21 -14.58 14.36
CA GLN A 173 -30.94 -15.80 14.02
C GLN A 173 -29.99 -16.92 13.57
N GLU A 174 -29.05 -16.61 12.68
CA GLU A 174 -28.04 -17.58 12.21
C GLU A 174 -27.19 -18.10 13.37
N LEU A 175 -26.85 -17.23 14.32
CA LEU A 175 -26.13 -17.62 15.54
C LEU A 175 -26.96 -18.53 16.45
N THR A 176 -28.26 -18.26 16.61
CA THR A 176 -29.14 -19.13 17.41
C THR A 176 -29.28 -20.51 16.80
N GLU A 177 -29.40 -20.58 15.47
CA GLU A 177 -29.47 -21.84 14.73
C GLU A 177 -28.13 -22.59 14.82
N LYS A 178 -27.01 -21.91 14.59
CA LYS A 178 -25.67 -22.50 14.62
C LYS A 178 -25.23 -22.99 15.99
N LEU A 179 -25.66 -22.32 17.05
CA LEU A 179 -25.30 -22.67 18.44
C LEU A 179 -26.36 -23.53 19.13
N GLU A 180 -27.53 -23.74 18.52
CA GLU A 180 -28.67 -24.47 19.09
C GLU A 180 -29.10 -23.95 20.47
N ILE A 181 -29.10 -22.63 20.65
CA ILE A 181 -29.46 -21.98 21.92
C ILE A 181 -30.45 -20.82 21.73
N SER A 182 -31.16 -20.48 22.80
CA SER A 182 -32.11 -19.38 22.79
C SER A 182 -31.43 -18.04 22.46
N GLU A 183 -32.18 -17.16 21.78
CA GLU A 183 -31.74 -15.80 21.45
C GLU A 183 -31.25 -15.03 22.69
N SER A 184 -31.95 -15.16 23.82
CA SER A 184 -31.56 -14.56 25.10
C SER A 184 -30.18 -15.01 25.57
N THR A 185 -29.84 -16.29 25.37
CA THR A 185 -28.54 -16.86 25.72
C THR A 185 -27.47 -16.36 24.78
N VAL A 186 -27.73 -16.31 23.46
CA VAL A 186 -26.80 -15.73 22.47
C VAL A 186 -26.47 -14.29 22.83
N ARG A 187 -27.49 -13.42 23.01
CA ARG A 187 -27.27 -12.00 23.37
C ARG A 187 -26.44 -11.84 24.64
N ARG A 188 -26.65 -12.69 25.66
CA ARG A 188 -25.84 -12.66 26.89
C ARG A 188 -24.38 -13.03 26.60
N ARG A 189 -24.14 -14.05 25.76
CA ARG A 189 -22.79 -14.47 25.37
C ARG A 189 -22.09 -13.41 24.51
N ILE A 190 -22.81 -12.73 23.62
CA ILE A 190 -22.28 -11.60 22.84
C ILE A 190 -21.77 -10.52 23.79
N ARG A 191 -22.61 -10.04 24.72
CA ARG A 191 -22.21 -9.01 25.71
C ARG A 191 -21.05 -9.43 26.61
N ALA A 192 -20.86 -10.73 26.83
CA ALA A 192 -19.71 -11.24 27.58
C ALA A 192 -18.45 -11.19 26.71
N ALA A 193 -18.53 -11.65 25.46
CA ALA A 193 -17.42 -11.62 24.52
C ALA A 193 -16.98 -10.18 24.16
N GLU A 194 -17.92 -9.26 23.96
CA GLU A 194 -17.65 -7.83 23.74
C GLU A 194 -16.86 -7.23 24.91
N ARG A 195 -17.20 -7.58 26.15
CA ARG A 195 -16.48 -7.10 27.34
C ARG A 195 -15.04 -7.60 27.37
N GLU A 196 -14.81 -8.86 27.02
CA GLU A 196 -13.46 -9.43 26.95
C GLU A 196 -12.63 -8.74 25.86
N TYR A 197 -13.22 -8.54 24.68
CA TYR A 197 -12.58 -7.83 23.58
C TYR A 197 -12.22 -6.39 23.97
N VAL A 198 -13.16 -5.67 24.57
CA VAL A 198 -12.94 -4.30 25.07
C VAL A 198 -11.84 -4.24 26.12
N ASN A 199 -11.74 -5.23 27.00
CA ASN A 199 -10.67 -5.27 28.00
C ASN A 199 -9.27 -5.43 27.37
N LEU A 200 -9.14 -6.17 26.26
CA LEU A 200 -7.87 -6.32 25.54
C LEU A 200 -7.52 -5.10 24.67
N ALA A 201 -8.54 -4.38 24.19
CA ALA A 201 -8.38 -3.25 23.30
C ALA A 201 -8.04 -1.92 24.02
N ARG A 202 -8.17 -1.89 25.35
CA ARG A 202 -7.81 -0.76 26.22
C ARG A 202 -6.30 -0.71 26.45
#